data_AF-A0A6C1RQH4-F1
#
_entry.id   AF-A0A6C1RQH4-F1
#
_cell.length_a   1.000
_cell.length_b   1.000
_cell.length_c   1.000
_cell.angle_alpha   90.00
_cell.angle_beta   90.00
_cell.angle_gamma   90.00
#
_symmetry.space_group_name_H-M   'P 1'
#
loop_
_entity.id
_entity.type
_entity.pdbx_description
1 polymer ?
#
loop_
_entity_poly.entity_id
_entity_poly.type
_entity_poly.pdbx_seq_one_letter_code
_entity_poly.pdbx_strand_id
1 'polypeptide(L)'
;MAKAEQKTGNTRYNSHDDENVLSIYLKEINKIPLLTREEENEYARAAARGEQAAKDKLVQANLRFVVNVAKKYQNQGLPLSDLISEGNIGLMNAIERFDVEKGYHFISYAVWWIRQAILKAICEKSRMIRLPLNRANELVQIEKVRKDIQGGRSEDAEIRRIAETLNMKQGHVADLINISRDLVSLETPVYAEKDSSLLGDFVEDEGYKAPETQMIEKALRDDINEVLTTLSDKESEIIQYRFGLNGRSPLSLKEIGDKYKLTKERIRQIEKKALKRLQHPKRSQFLESYVA
;
A
#
# COMPACT_ATOMS: atom_id res chain seq x y z
N MET A 1 -33.76 8.09 33.92
CA MET A 1 -32.60 8.78 33.34
C MET A 1 -31.37 7.90 33.53
N ALA A 2 -31.11 7.01 32.57
CA ALA A 2 -30.00 6.08 32.59
C ALA A 2 -28.89 6.66 31.68
N LYS A 3 -27.71 6.92 32.24
CA LYS A 3 -26.51 7.22 31.47
C LYS A 3 -25.82 5.90 31.14
N ALA A 4 -25.80 5.57 29.85
CA ALA A 4 -24.97 4.51 29.31
C ALA A 4 -23.52 5.01 29.22
N GLU A 5 -22.62 4.42 30.00
CA GLU A 5 -21.19 4.59 29.81
C GLU A 5 -20.74 3.68 28.67
N GLN A 6 -20.32 4.32 27.57
CA GLN A 6 -19.67 3.68 26.44
C GLN A 6 -18.30 3.17 26.87
N LYS A 7 -18.12 1.85 26.92
CA LYS A 7 -16.79 1.21 26.92
C LYS A 7 -16.21 1.37 25.52
N THR A 8 -15.37 2.38 25.32
CA THR A 8 -14.47 2.44 24.17
C THR A 8 -13.36 1.40 24.38
N GLY A 9 -13.41 0.33 23.59
CA GLY A 9 -12.40 -0.72 23.56
C GLY A 9 -11.08 -0.17 23.03
N ASN A 10 -10.18 0.16 23.95
CA ASN A 10 -8.79 0.46 23.65
C ASN A 10 -8.05 -0.87 23.40
N THR A 11 -8.08 -1.36 22.16
CA THR A 11 -7.28 -2.53 21.76
C THR A 11 -5.82 -2.12 21.63
N ARG A 12 -5.14 -1.92 22.76
CA ARG A 12 -3.68 -1.99 22.81
C ARG A 12 -3.29 -3.39 22.32
N TYR A 13 -2.66 -3.47 21.14
CA TYR A 13 -1.96 -4.69 20.72
C TYR A 13 -0.95 -5.03 21.80
N ASN A 14 -1.22 -6.11 22.53
CA ASN A 14 -0.53 -6.48 23.75
C ASN A 14 0.68 -7.34 23.35
N SER A 15 1.84 -6.71 23.13
CA SER A 15 3.09 -7.41 22.75
C SER A 15 3.49 -8.53 23.73
N HIS A 16 3.00 -8.49 24.97
CA HIS A 16 3.16 -9.55 25.96
C HIS A 16 2.39 -10.85 25.64
N ASP A 17 1.28 -10.79 24.92
CA ASP A 17 0.52 -11.99 24.57
C ASP A 17 1.24 -12.77 23.46
N ASP A 18 1.84 -12.09 22.48
CA ASP A 18 2.65 -12.73 21.42
C ASP A 18 3.93 -13.39 21.97
N GLU A 19 4.61 -12.76 22.93
CA GLU A 19 5.75 -13.37 23.63
C GLU A 19 5.33 -14.64 24.39
N ASN A 20 4.14 -14.62 24.99
CA ASN A 20 3.59 -15.76 25.71
C ASN A 20 3.24 -16.91 24.74
N VAL A 21 2.57 -16.60 23.61
CA VAL A 21 2.23 -17.57 22.56
C VAL A 21 3.48 -18.20 21.94
N LEU A 22 4.48 -17.40 21.59
CA LEU A 22 5.74 -17.92 21.06
C LEU A 22 6.45 -18.82 22.08
N SER A 23 6.42 -18.47 23.36
CA SER A 23 7.03 -19.28 24.42
C SER A 23 6.34 -20.64 24.58
N ILE A 24 5.00 -20.69 24.44
CA ILE A 24 4.22 -21.93 24.47
C ILE A 24 4.59 -22.80 23.28
N TYR A 25 4.60 -22.23 22.06
CA TYR A 25 5.01 -22.95 20.85
C TYR A 25 6.41 -23.54 20.98
N LEU A 26 7.39 -22.76 21.46
CA LEU A 26 8.77 -23.23 21.66
C LEU A 26 8.87 -24.35 22.69
N LYS A 27 8.02 -24.35 23.74
CA LYS A 27 7.95 -25.44 24.72
C LYS A 27 7.36 -26.71 24.11
N GLU A 28 6.33 -26.59 23.28
CA GLU A 28 5.67 -27.73 22.65
C GLU A 28 6.59 -28.43 21.66
N ILE A 29 7.25 -27.69 20.76
CA ILE A 29 8.15 -28.30 19.77
C ILE A 29 9.36 -29.00 20.40
N ASN A 30 9.78 -28.60 21.60
CA ASN A 30 10.88 -29.24 22.32
C ASN A 30 10.51 -30.58 22.94
N LYS A 31 9.21 -30.86 23.15
CA LYS A 31 8.72 -32.16 23.64
C LYS A 31 8.70 -33.22 22.52
N ILE A 32 8.75 -32.80 21.26
CA ILE A 32 8.68 -33.69 20.11
C ILE A 32 10.04 -34.40 19.96
N PRO A 33 10.07 -35.75 19.93
CA PRO A 33 11.30 -36.50 19.76
C PRO A 33 11.87 -36.28 18.34
N LEU A 34 13.20 -36.28 18.27
CA LEU A 34 13.91 -36.24 16.99
C LEU A 34 13.83 -37.61 16.32
N LEU A 35 13.60 -37.62 15.01
CA LEU A 35 13.62 -38.86 14.23
C LEU A 35 15.05 -39.32 13.99
N THR A 36 15.23 -40.64 13.99
CA THR A 36 16.45 -41.27 13.49
C THR A 36 16.48 -41.25 11.96
N ARG A 37 17.65 -41.50 11.37
CA ARG A 37 17.83 -41.51 9.90
C ARG A 37 16.96 -42.57 9.21
N GLU A 38 16.78 -43.72 9.85
CA GLU A 38 15.97 -44.82 9.31
C GLU A 38 14.49 -44.44 9.30
N GLU A 39 13.99 -43.89 10.40
CA GLU A 39 12.62 -43.37 10.51
C GLU A 39 12.37 -42.21 9.55
N GLU A 40 13.32 -41.27 9.41
CA GLU A 40 13.22 -40.15 8.47
C GLU A 40 13.02 -40.64 7.04
N ASN A 41 13.76 -41.68 6.62
CA ASN A 41 13.60 -42.30 5.30
C ASN A 41 12.25 -43.02 5.15
N GLU A 42 11.80 -43.71 6.19
CA GLU A 42 10.50 -44.41 6.19
C GLU A 42 9.34 -43.43 6.05
N TYR A 43 9.31 -42.41 6.90
CA TYR A 43 8.28 -41.37 6.86
C TYR A 43 8.35 -40.55 5.57
N ALA A 44 9.54 -40.28 5.03
CA ALA A 44 9.67 -39.58 3.76
C ALA A 44 9.13 -40.41 2.57
N ARG A 45 9.36 -41.75 2.55
CA ARG A 45 8.73 -42.62 1.53
C ARG A 45 7.21 -42.68 1.68
N ALA A 46 6.71 -42.76 2.91
CA ALA A 46 5.28 -42.73 3.18
C ALA A 46 4.64 -41.39 2.79
N ALA A 47 5.32 -40.28 3.08
CA ALA A 47 4.91 -38.94 2.67
C ALA A 47 4.85 -38.78 1.14
N ALA A 48 5.82 -39.36 0.40
CA ALA A 48 5.82 -39.39 -1.06
C ALA A 48 4.65 -40.20 -1.65
N ARG A 49 4.16 -41.21 -0.93
CA ARG A 49 2.93 -41.96 -1.27
C ARG A 49 1.64 -41.20 -0.95
N GLY A 50 1.72 -40.00 -0.36
CA GLY A 50 0.57 -39.17 -0.01
C GLY A 50 0.01 -39.43 1.38
N GLU A 51 0.70 -40.17 2.25
CA GLU A 51 0.24 -40.44 3.61
C GLU A 51 0.39 -39.19 4.51
N GLN A 52 -0.75 -38.63 4.93
CA GLN A 52 -0.76 -37.38 5.70
C GLN A 52 -0.12 -37.53 7.09
N ALA A 53 -0.36 -38.65 7.78
CA ALA A 53 0.22 -38.89 9.11
C ALA A 53 1.76 -38.93 9.07
N ALA A 54 2.34 -39.45 7.99
CA ALA A 54 3.79 -39.46 7.79
C ALA A 54 4.34 -38.05 7.51
N LYS A 55 3.62 -37.25 6.70
CA LYS A 55 3.97 -35.83 6.48
C LYS A 55 3.96 -35.05 7.79
N ASP A 56 2.91 -35.18 8.58
CA ASP A 56 2.75 -34.43 9.84
C ASP A 56 3.85 -34.80 10.84
N LYS A 57 4.18 -36.09 10.97
CA LYS A 57 5.32 -36.54 11.80
C LYS A 57 6.65 -35.97 11.32
N LEU A 58 6.90 -35.97 10.01
CA LEU A 58 8.13 -35.44 9.42
C LEU A 58 8.24 -33.92 9.60
N VAL A 59 7.13 -33.18 9.49
CA VAL A 59 7.05 -31.74 9.81
C VAL A 59 7.39 -31.52 11.28
N GLN A 60 6.66 -32.18 12.19
CA GLN A 60 6.77 -32.02 13.64
C GLN A 60 8.21 -32.25 14.15
N ALA A 61 8.88 -33.30 13.66
CA ALA A 61 10.25 -33.61 14.04
C ALA A 61 11.26 -32.52 13.62
N ASN A 62 10.96 -31.76 12.57
CA ASN A 62 11.85 -30.77 11.97
C ASN A 62 11.50 -29.31 12.33
N LEU A 63 10.44 -29.05 13.10
CA LEU A 63 10.06 -27.69 13.52
C LEU A 63 11.18 -26.95 14.27
N ARG A 64 11.94 -27.67 15.10
CA ARG A 64 13.09 -27.10 15.85
C ARG A 64 14.18 -26.58 14.91
N PHE A 65 14.39 -27.25 13.78
CA PHE A 65 15.34 -26.82 12.77
C PHE A 65 14.90 -25.51 12.09
N VAL A 66 13.61 -25.38 11.77
CA VAL A 66 13.05 -24.15 11.19
C VAL A 66 13.29 -22.95 12.10
N VAL A 67 13.05 -23.10 13.41
CA VAL A 67 13.32 -22.04 14.39
C VAL A 67 14.79 -21.61 14.36
N ASN A 68 15.73 -22.55 14.30
CA ASN A 68 17.16 -22.24 14.23
C ASN A 68 17.55 -21.51 12.94
N VAL A 69 16.88 -21.78 11.82
CA VAL A 69 17.08 -21.06 10.56
C VAL A 69 16.47 -19.65 10.65
N ALA A 70 15.23 -19.53 11.14
CA ALA A 70 14.49 -18.27 11.26
C ALA A 70 15.18 -17.26 12.19
N LYS A 71 15.80 -17.72 13.29
CA LYS A 71 16.57 -16.85 14.20
C LYS A 71 17.67 -16.04 13.50
N LYS A 72 18.24 -16.53 12.40
CA LYS A 72 19.28 -15.81 11.63
C LYS A 72 18.73 -14.60 10.87
N TYR A 73 17.41 -14.53 10.66
CA TYR A 73 16.73 -13.47 9.92
C TYR A 73 15.90 -12.55 10.85
N GLN A 74 16.14 -12.62 12.16
CA GLN A 74 15.53 -11.69 13.11
C GLN A 74 15.93 -10.24 12.81
N ASN A 75 15.06 -9.30 13.20
CA ASN A 75 15.26 -7.86 13.05
C ASN A 75 15.30 -7.37 11.58
N GLN A 76 14.75 -8.14 10.63
CA GLN A 76 14.59 -7.73 9.21
C GLN A 76 13.17 -7.24 8.89
N GLY A 77 12.47 -6.69 9.88
CA GLY A 77 11.13 -6.09 9.70
C GLY A 77 9.94 -7.05 9.85
N LEU A 78 10.17 -8.33 10.17
CA LEU A 78 9.11 -9.28 10.54
C LEU A 78 9.37 -9.86 11.94
N PRO A 79 8.31 -10.11 12.75
CA PRO A 79 8.46 -10.76 14.05
C PRO A 79 8.90 -12.23 13.87
N LEU A 80 9.56 -12.77 14.89
CA LEU A 80 10.11 -14.13 14.82
C LEU A 80 9.00 -15.20 14.60
N SER A 81 7.82 -15.01 15.19
CA SER A 81 6.65 -15.88 14.98
C SER A 81 6.27 -16.01 13.50
N ASP A 82 6.25 -14.89 12.78
CA ASP A 82 5.92 -14.86 11.35
C ASP A 82 7.03 -15.51 10.52
N LEU A 83 8.30 -15.23 10.84
CA LEU A 83 9.44 -15.88 10.18
C LEU A 83 9.42 -17.40 10.36
N ILE A 84 9.07 -17.88 11.55
CA ILE A 84 8.92 -19.32 11.82
C ILE A 84 7.76 -19.89 11.00
N SER A 85 6.62 -19.20 10.98
CA SER A 85 5.42 -19.65 10.25
C SER A 85 5.68 -19.77 8.75
N GLU A 86 6.35 -18.79 8.15
CA GLU A 86 6.76 -18.83 6.74
C GLU A 86 7.82 -19.89 6.47
N GLY A 87 8.75 -20.08 7.42
CA GLY A 87 9.72 -21.17 7.38
C GLY A 87 9.05 -22.55 7.42
N ASN A 88 7.98 -22.71 8.20
CA ASN A 88 7.20 -23.95 8.28
C ASN A 88 6.46 -24.22 6.96
N ILE A 89 5.95 -23.19 6.28
CA ILE A 89 5.40 -23.31 4.92
C ILE A 89 6.50 -23.77 3.95
N GLY A 90 7.70 -23.20 4.04
CA GLY A 90 8.86 -23.67 3.28
C GLY A 90 9.23 -25.13 3.55
N LEU A 91 9.18 -25.56 4.81
CA LEU A 91 9.43 -26.95 5.21
C LEU A 91 8.40 -27.90 4.59
N MET A 92 7.11 -27.58 4.64
CA MET A 92 6.05 -28.40 4.02
C MET A 92 6.26 -28.56 2.51
N ASN A 93 6.60 -27.46 1.81
CA ASN A 93 6.94 -27.50 0.38
C ASN A 93 8.17 -28.37 0.09
N ALA A 94 9.15 -28.40 1.01
CA ALA A 94 10.31 -29.26 0.88
C ALA A 94 9.93 -30.75 0.97
N ILE A 95 9.03 -31.10 1.88
CA ILE A 95 8.57 -32.50 2.06
C ILE A 95 7.88 -33.02 0.81
N GLU A 96 7.04 -32.19 0.17
CA GLU A 96 6.33 -32.58 -1.06
C GLU A 96 7.26 -32.88 -2.24
N ARG A 97 8.45 -32.28 -2.25
CA ARG A 97 9.42 -32.37 -3.37
C ARG A 97 10.66 -33.19 -3.02
N PHE A 98 10.74 -33.71 -1.80
CA PHE A 98 11.89 -34.46 -1.33
C PHE A 98 11.88 -35.87 -1.92
N ASP A 99 13.05 -36.30 -2.38
CA ASP A 99 13.26 -37.61 -2.97
C ASP A 99 14.27 -38.38 -2.13
N VAL A 100 13.78 -39.45 -1.50
CA VAL A 100 14.55 -40.32 -0.59
C VAL A 100 15.59 -41.15 -1.35
N GLU A 101 15.35 -41.44 -2.63
CA GLU A 101 16.22 -42.31 -3.42
C GLU A 101 17.60 -41.67 -3.68
N LYS A 102 17.69 -40.34 -3.55
CA LYS A 102 18.94 -39.59 -3.71
C LYS A 102 19.92 -39.75 -2.53
N GLY A 103 19.50 -40.35 -1.41
CA GLY A 103 20.38 -40.72 -0.29
C GLY A 103 20.93 -39.57 0.57
N TYR A 104 20.51 -38.33 0.32
CA TYR A 104 20.87 -37.16 1.14
C TYR A 104 19.93 -36.98 2.34
N HIS A 105 20.41 -36.35 3.40
CA HIS A 105 19.58 -35.98 4.55
C HIS A 105 18.49 -34.98 4.14
N PHE A 106 17.27 -35.17 4.63
CA PHE A 106 16.16 -34.28 4.31
C PHE A 106 16.43 -32.83 4.74
N ILE A 107 17.05 -32.62 5.92
CA ILE A 107 17.45 -31.29 6.40
C ILE A 107 18.35 -30.54 5.39
N SER A 108 19.26 -31.25 4.72
CA SER A 108 20.16 -30.67 3.71
C SER A 108 19.41 -30.12 2.50
N TYR A 109 18.28 -30.74 2.16
CA TYR A 109 17.38 -30.26 1.10
C TYR A 109 16.43 -29.17 1.61
N ALA A 110 15.82 -29.39 2.77
CA ALA A 110 14.82 -28.51 3.36
C ALA A 110 15.35 -27.10 3.67
N VAL A 111 16.63 -26.97 4.02
CA VAL A 111 17.22 -25.67 4.36
C VAL A 111 17.09 -24.63 3.24
N TRP A 112 17.13 -25.06 1.97
CA TRP A 112 16.97 -24.16 0.83
C TRP A 112 15.55 -23.63 0.71
N TRP A 113 14.56 -24.52 0.85
CA TRP A 113 13.13 -24.17 0.82
C TRP A 113 12.72 -23.29 1.99
N ILE A 114 13.21 -23.60 3.19
CA ILE A 114 12.97 -22.79 4.39
C ILE A 114 13.55 -21.38 4.19
N ARG A 115 14.81 -21.27 3.75
CA ARG A 115 15.44 -19.96 3.50
C ARG A 115 14.72 -19.18 2.41
N GLN A 116 14.33 -19.82 1.32
CA GLN A 116 13.63 -19.18 0.22
C GLN A 116 12.27 -18.64 0.67
N ALA A 117 11.50 -19.42 1.44
CA ALA A 117 10.21 -18.99 1.97
C ALA A 117 10.35 -17.79 2.92
N ILE A 118 11.30 -17.86 3.85
CA ILE A 118 11.60 -16.77 4.78
C ILE A 118 12.02 -15.49 4.04
N LEU A 119 12.99 -15.59 3.12
CA LEU A 119 13.46 -14.43 2.35
C LEU A 119 12.35 -13.83 1.48
N LYS A 120 11.52 -14.68 0.85
CA LYS A 120 10.36 -14.22 0.09
C LYS A 120 9.39 -13.46 1.00
N ALA A 121 9.05 -14.01 2.16
CA ALA A 121 8.16 -13.36 3.11
C ALA A 121 8.71 -12.02 3.60
N ILE A 122 10.01 -11.94 3.90
CA ILE A 122 10.67 -10.68 4.27
C ILE A 122 10.52 -9.66 3.15
N CYS A 123 10.87 -10.00 1.90
CA CYS A 123 10.72 -9.07 0.78
C CYS A 123 9.27 -8.62 0.52
N GLU A 124 8.28 -9.50 0.79
CA GLU A 124 6.88 -9.25 0.46
C GLU A 124 6.06 -8.60 1.58
N LYS A 125 6.40 -8.85 2.85
CA LYS A 125 5.59 -8.53 4.03
C LYS A 125 6.29 -7.63 5.06
N SER A 126 7.62 -7.47 5.01
CA SER A 126 8.35 -6.65 6.01
C SER A 126 8.02 -5.15 5.95
N ARG A 127 7.60 -4.66 4.78
CA ARG A 127 7.32 -3.24 4.56
C ARG A 127 5.82 -2.99 4.54
N MET A 128 5.42 -1.89 5.18
CA MET A 128 4.02 -1.42 5.18
C MET A 128 3.55 -1.08 3.76
N ILE A 129 4.42 -0.47 2.95
CA ILE A 129 4.19 -0.27 1.52
C ILE A 129 4.94 -1.37 0.76
N ARG A 130 4.20 -2.26 0.12
CA ARG A 130 4.76 -3.41 -0.60
C ARG A 130 5.57 -2.97 -1.81
N LEU A 131 6.78 -3.51 -1.95
CA LEU A 131 7.62 -3.38 -3.14
C LEU A 131 7.63 -4.70 -3.95
N PRO A 132 7.70 -4.62 -5.29
CA PRO A 132 7.99 -5.79 -6.12
C PRO A 132 9.35 -6.41 -5.79
N LEU A 133 9.48 -7.73 -5.96
CA LEU A 133 10.69 -8.49 -5.61
C LEU A 133 11.96 -7.94 -6.26
N ASN A 134 11.90 -7.54 -7.53
CA ASN A 134 13.05 -6.98 -8.25
C ASN A 134 13.57 -5.71 -7.57
N ARG A 135 12.67 -4.83 -7.11
CA ARG A 135 13.02 -3.57 -6.44
C ARG A 135 13.53 -3.80 -5.03
N ALA A 136 12.95 -4.77 -4.31
CA ALA A 136 13.46 -5.17 -2.99
C ALA A 136 14.88 -5.74 -3.06
N ASN A 137 15.17 -6.57 -4.08
CA ASN A 137 16.51 -7.13 -4.30
C ASN A 137 17.55 -6.04 -4.64
N GLU A 138 17.18 -5.09 -5.50
CA GLU A 138 18.02 -3.93 -5.81
C GLU A 138 18.34 -3.12 -4.55
N LEU A 139 17.35 -2.90 -3.67
CA LEU A 139 17.53 -2.18 -2.40
C LEU A 139 18.50 -2.91 -1.45
N VAL A 140 18.38 -4.24 -1.31
CA VAL A 140 19.33 -5.04 -0.50
C VAL A 140 20.76 -4.93 -1.04
N GLN A 141 20.95 -4.91 -2.36
CA GLN A 141 22.25 -4.70 -2.98
C GLN A 141 22.80 -3.29 -2.70
N ILE A 142 21.94 -2.28 -2.81
CA ILE A 142 22.27 -0.89 -2.47
C ILE A 142 22.72 -0.78 -1.00
N GLU A 143 21.98 -1.37 -0.06
CA GLU A 143 22.36 -1.37 1.36
C GLU A 143 23.70 -2.08 1.63
N LYS A 144 23.96 -3.18 0.93
CA LYS A 144 25.23 -3.90 1.04
C LYS A 144 26.41 -3.03 0.59
N VAL A 145 26.30 -2.42 -0.60
CA VAL A 145 27.32 -1.52 -1.13
C VAL A 145 27.47 -0.27 -0.25
N ARG A 146 26.36 0.26 0.27
CA ARG A 146 26.37 1.41 1.19
C ARG A 146 27.14 1.11 2.48
N LYS A 147 27.00 -0.10 3.04
CA LYS A 147 27.80 -0.55 4.19
C LYS A 147 29.30 -0.64 3.87
N ASP A 148 29.65 -1.05 2.65
CA ASP A 148 31.04 -1.14 2.20
C ASP A 148 31.68 0.23 1.92
N ILE A 149 30.88 1.24 1.57
CA ILE A 149 31.35 2.60 1.21
C ILE A 149 31.65 3.47 2.45
N GLN A 150 31.36 2.99 3.68
CA GLN A 150 31.48 3.73 4.95
C GLN A 150 32.62 4.77 4.99
N GLY A 151 32.23 6.06 5.02
CA GLY A 151 33.12 7.20 5.16
C GLY A 151 32.38 8.49 4.83
N GLY A 152 32.40 9.48 5.73
CA GLY A 152 31.58 10.70 5.74
C GLY A 152 31.68 11.57 4.48
N ARG A 153 31.06 11.11 3.40
CA ARG A 153 30.90 11.81 2.13
C ARG A 153 29.46 12.32 2.02
N SER A 154 29.26 13.33 1.18
CA SER A 154 27.91 13.84 0.85
C SER A 154 27.04 12.73 0.26
N GLU A 155 25.72 12.78 0.51
CA GLU A 155 24.71 11.84 0.00
C GLU A 155 24.78 11.69 -1.53
N ASP A 156 25.01 12.79 -2.25
CA ASP A 156 25.18 12.77 -3.71
C ASP A 156 26.40 11.93 -4.14
N ALA A 157 27.49 11.98 -3.37
CA ALA A 157 28.70 11.22 -3.67
C ALA A 157 28.50 9.72 -3.37
N GLU A 158 27.69 9.37 -2.38
CA GLU A 158 27.30 7.99 -2.10
C GLU A 158 26.45 7.43 -3.25
N ILE A 159 25.41 8.16 -3.68
CA ILE A 159 24.51 7.74 -4.76
C ILE A 159 25.28 7.49 -6.05
N ARG A 160 26.19 8.39 -6.43
CA ARG A 160 27.03 8.23 -7.64
C ARG A 160 27.85 6.95 -7.60
N ARG A 161 28.51 6.68 -6.46
CA ARG A 161 29.39 5.53 -6.32
C ARG A 161 28.61 4.21 -6.28
N ILE A 162 27.46 4.19 -5.62
CA ILE A 162 26.55 3.04 -5.61
C ILE A 162 26.09 2.75 -7.05
N ALA A 163 25.69 3.79 -7.79
CA ALA A 163 25.27 3.69 -9.19
C ALA A 163 26.39 3.13 -10.09
N GLU A 164 27.62 3.60 -9.93
CA GLU A 164 28.79 3.07 -10.65
C GLU A 164 29.09 1.61 -10.29
N THR A 165 29.04 1.26 -8.99
CA THR A 165 29.35 -0.09 -8.50
C THR A 165 28.32 -1.12 -8.95
N LEU A 166 27.04 -0.74 -8.95
CA LEU A 166 25.92 -1.61 -9.33
C LEU A 166 25.55 -1.49 -10.82
N ASN A 167 26.25 -0.64 -11.58
CA ASN A 167 25.95 -0.32 -12.99
C ASN A 167 24.47 0.11 -13.19
N MET A 168 23.99 0.98 -12.33
CA MET A 168 22.63 1.53 -12.34
C MET A 168 22.65 3.03 -12.65
N LYS A 169 21.50 3.59 -13.07
CA LYS A 169 21.37 5.04 -13.25
C LYS A 169 21.29 5.73 -11.88
N GLN A 170 21.97 6.87 -11.72
CA GLN A 170 21.96 7.64 -10.47
C GLN A 170 20.55 8.03 -10.02
N GLY A 171 19.69 8.47 -10.94
CA GLY A 171 18.29 8.79 -10.62
C GLY A 171 17.51 7.58 -10.07
N HIS A 172 17.72 6.39 -10.65
CA HIS A 172 17.07 5.16 -10.19
C HIS A 172 17.52 4.76 -8.77
N VAL A 173 18.80 4.95 -8.46
CA VAL A 173 19.33 4.72 -7.10
C VAL A 173 18.74 5.73 -6.10
N ALA A 174 18.65 7.01 -6.49
CA ALA A 174 18.05 8.05 -5.66
C ALA A 174 16.57 7.76 -5.37
N ASP A 175 15.80 7.35 -6.39
CA ASP A 175 14.40 6.95 -6.25
C ASP A 175 14.24 5.79 -5.27
N LEU A 176 15.08 4.75 -5.40
CA LEU A 176 15.05 3.59 -4.50
C LEU A 176 15.41 3.95 -3.06
N ILE A 177 16.40 4.82 -2.85
CA ILE A 177 16.75 5.30 -1.51
C ILE A 177 15.60 6.11 -0.92
N ASN A 178 14.96 6.96 -1.71
CA ASN A 178 13.81 7.75 -1.25
C ASN A 178 12.62 6.84 -0.88
N ILE A 179 12.34 5.80 -1.66
CA ILE A 179 11.31 4.79 -1.35
C ILE A 179 11.67 3.98 -0.10
N SER A 180 12.96 3.78 0.17
CA SER A 180 13.42 3.00 1.32
C SER A 180 13.29 3.68 2.68
N ARG A 181 12.95 4.98 2.70
CA ARG A 181 12.84 5.78 3.93
C ARG A 181 11.81 5.19 4.90
N ASP A 182 12.14 5.26 6.19
CA ASP A 182 11.26 4.78 7.25
C ASP A 182 10.01 5.63 7.34
N LEU A 183 8.86 4.96 7.52
CA LEU A 183 7.57 5.62 7.72
C LEU A 183 7.47 6.08 9.17
N VAL A 184 6.94 7.29 9.37
CA VAL A 184 6.70 7.86 10.70
C VAL A 184 5.20 7.80 10.99
N SER A 185 4.82 7.43 12.21
CA SER A 185 3.42 7.44 12.62
C SER A 185 2.91 8.87 12.81
N LEU A 186 1.70 9.15 12.34
CA LEU A 186 1.01 10.43 12.60
C LEU A 186 0.64 10.61 14.08
N GLU A 187 0.58 9.51 14.84
CA GLU A 187 0.36 9.54 16.29
C GLU A 187 1.66 9.76 17.07
N THR A 188 2.79 9.99 16.39
CA THR A 188 4.04 10.33 17.08
C THR A 188 3.90 11.71 17.73
N PRO A 189 4.08 11.84 19.06
CA PRO A 189 4.03 13.14 19.73
C PRO A 189 5.23 13.98 19.30
N VAL A 190 5.00 15.27 18.99
CA VAL A 190 6.05 16.18 18.53
C VAL A 190 6.97 16.64 19.68
N TYR A 191 6.41 16.79 20.88
CA TYR A 191 7.09 17.18 22.11
C TYR A 191 6.92 16.11 23.20
N ALA A 192 7.81 16.11 24.19
CA ALA A 192 7.80 15.13 25.29
C ALA A 192 6.78 15.43 26.40
N GLU A 193 6.01 16.51 26.30
CA GLU A 193 5.01 16.90 27.29
C GLU A 193 3.72 16.08 27.16
N LYS A 194 3.01 15.90 28.29
CA LYS A 194 1.85 14.99 28.39
C LYS A 194 0.66 15.35 27.49
N ASP A 195 0.60 16.58 27.01
CA ASP A 195 -0.44 17.08 26.10
C ASP A 195 0.18 17.59 24.78
N SER A 196 1.32 17.02 24.37
CA SER A 196 1.92 17.39 23.09
C SER A 196 0.97 17.10 21.94
N SER A 197 0.86 18.05 21.01
CA SER A 197 0.28 17.83 19.69
C SER A 197 0.95 16.63 19.01
N LEU A 198 0.13 15.89 18.27
CA LEU A 198 0.56 14.77 17.45
C LEU A 198 1.08 15.30 16.11
N LEU A 199 1.95 14.53 15.45
CA LEU A 199 2.42 14.90 14.11
C LEU A 199 1.26 15.08 13.11
N GLY A 200 0.21 14.27 13.25
CA GLY A 200 -1.00 14.35 12.43
C GLY A 200 -1.76 15.67 12.56
N ASP A 201 -1.67 16.37 13.68
CA ASP A 201 -2.37 17.64 13.91
C ASP A 201 -1.80 18.78 13.05
N PHE A 202 -0.60 18.60 12.50
CA PHE A 202 0.06 19.57 11.63
C PHE A 202 -0.15 19.30 10.14
N VAL A 203 -0.84 18.23 9.79
CA VAL A 203 -1.13 17.88 8.39
C VAL A 203 -2.36 18.66 7.94
N GLU A 204 -2.18 19.55 6.96
CA GLU A 204 -3.28 20.30 6.35
C GLU A 204 -4.20 19.37 5.56
N ASP A 205 -5.52 19.54 5.72
CA ASP A 205 -6.52 18.85 4.91
C ASP A 205 -6.80 19.63 3.62
N GLU A 206 -6.15 19.22 2.52
CA GLU A 206 -6.37 19.81 1.19
C GLU A 206 -7.81 19.62 0.66
N GLY A 207 -8.57 18.68 1.23
CA GLY A 207 -9.96 18.43 0.88
C GLY A 207 -10.94 19.39 1.56
N TYR A 208 -10.50 20.08 2.61
CA TYR A 208 -11.34 20.99 3.36
C TYR A 208 -11.61 22.27 2.55
N LYS A 209 -12.86 22.46 2.14
CA LYS A 209 -13.32 23.74 1.60
C LYS A 209 -13.90 24.60 2.72
N ALA A 210 -13.33 25.78 2.93
CA ALA A 210 -13.84 26.73 3.91
C ALA A 210 -15.33 27.05 3.65
N PRO A 211 -16.15 27.26 4.70
CA PRO A 211 -17.58 27.58 4.54
C PRO A 211 -17.82 28.82 3.68
N GLU A 212 -16.93 29.81 3.76
CA GLU A 212 -16.97 31.02 2.93
C GLU A 212 -16.82 30.68 1.44
N THR A 213 -15.83 29.85 1.09
CA THR A 213 -15.63 29.37 -0.30
C THR A 213 -16.84 28.58 -0.79
N GLN A 214 -17.41 27.71 0.06
CA GLN A 214 -18.62 26.96 -0.29
C GLN A 214 -19.83 27.89 -0.52
N MET A 215 -19.97 28.94 0.28
CA MET A 215 -21.04 29.94 0.10
C MET A 215 -20.83 30.74 -1.18
N ILE A 216 -19.60 31.13 -1.51
CA ILE A 216 -19.28 31.83 -2.77
C ILE A 216 -19.58 30.93 -3.97
N GLU A 217 -19.16 29.65 -3.95
CA GLU A 217 -19.48 28.68 -5.01
C GLU A 217 -21.00 28.50 -5.18
N LYS A 218 -21.75 28.46 -4.08
CA LYS A 218 -23.21 28.34 -4.09
C LYS A 218 -23.87 29.61 -4.64
N ALA A 219 -23.45 30.78 -4.16
CA ALA A 219 -23.97 32.07 -4.62
C ALA A 219 -23.69 32.26 -6.13
N LEU A 220 -22.47 31.94 -6.59
CA LEU A 220 -22.13 31.94 -8.01
C LEU A 220 -23.06 31.03 -8.82
N ARG A 221 -23.36 29.83 -8.31
CA ARG A 221 -24.28 28.90 -8.97
C ARG A 221 -25.70 29.46 -9.05
N ASP A 222 -26.18 30.07 -7.98
CA ASP A 222 -27.52 30.66 -7.92
C ASP A 222 -27.63 31.87 -8.87
N ASP A 223 -26.62 32.73 -8.93
CA ASP A 223 -26.56 33.88 -9.84
C ASP A 223 -26.43 33.45 -11.31
N ILE A 224 -25.63 32.40 -11.61
CA ILE A 224 -25.59 31.79 -12.95
C ILE A 224 -26.98 31.29 -13.34
N ASN A 225 -27.70 30.64 -12.42
CA ASN A 225 -29.06 30.16 -12.69
C ASN A 225 -30.02 31.30 -12.94
N GLU A 226 -29.98 32.38 -12.15
CA GLU A 226 -30.80 33.57 -12.37
C GLU A 226 -30.52 34.18 -13.76
N VAL A 227 -29.25 34.36 -14.13
CA VAL A 227 -28.87 34.87 -15.44
C VAL A 227 -29.33 33.92 -16.57
N LEU A 228 -29.26 32.61 -16.38
CA LEU A 228 -29.75 31.62 -17.35
C LEU A 228 -31.28 31.67 -17.53
N THR A 229 -32.06 32.04 -16.52
CA THR A 229 -33.53 32.19 -16.66
C THR A 229 -33.92 33.36 -17.58
N THR A 230 -33.01 34.32 -17.79
CA THR A 230 -33.24 35.46 -18.70
C THR A 230 -33.05 35.11 -20.18
N LEU A 231 -32.57 33.90 -20.48
CA LEU A 231 -32.49 33.32 -21.82
C LEU A 231 -33.78 32.56 -22.13
N SER A 232 -34.02 32.26 -23.41
CA SER A 232 -35.10 31.31 -23.75
C SER A 232 -34.76 29.91 -23.23
N ASP A 233 -35.77 29.10 -22.92
CA ASP A 233 -35.59 27.72 -22.40
C ASP A 233 -34.60 26.91 -23.26
N LYS A 234 -34.74 26.98 -24.59
CA LYS A 234 -33.83 26.30 -25.53
C LYS A 234 -32.40 26.83 -25.46
N GLU A 235 -32.20 28.14 -25.32
CA GLU A 235 -30.86 28.74 -25.20
C GLU A 235 -30.21 28.35 -23.86
N SER A 236 -30.96 28.42 -22.76
CA SER A 236 -30.49 28.04 -21.43
C SER A 236 -30.08 26.57 -21.38
N GLU A 237 -30.93 25.66 -21.90
CA GLU A 237 -30.61 24.24 -21.89
C GLU A 237 -29.40 23.89 -22.76
N ILE A 238 -29.24 24.51 -23.94
CA ILE A 238 -28.07 24.31 -24.80
C ILE A 238 -26.79 24.75 -24.08
N ILE A 239 -26.81 25.90 -23.39
CA ILE A 239 -25.66 26.38 -22.61
C ILE A 239 -25.37 25.43 -21.43
N GLN A 240 -26.39 24.97 -20.70
CA GLN A 240 -26.19 24.02 -19.60
C GLN A 240 -25.58 22.69 -20.08
N TYR A 241 -26.04 22.14 -21.22
CA TYR A 241 -25.43 20.94 -21.81
C TYR A 241 -24.03 21.20 -22.36
N ARG A 242 -23.76 22.40 -22.90
CA ARG A 242 -22.46 22.72 -23.48
C ARG A 242 -21.36 22.79 -22.43
N PHE A 243 -21.64 23.45 -21.31
CA PHE A 243 -20.68 23.70 -20.23
C PHE A 243 -20.81 22.73 -19.05
N GLY A 244 -21.80 21.83 -19.07
CA GLY A 244 -22.00 20.86 -17.99
C GLY A 244 -22.50 21.49 -16.69
N LEU A 245 -23.38 22.50 -16.79
CA LEU A 245 -23.92 23.19 -15.62
C LEU A 245 -25.07 22.38 -14.99
N ASN A 246 -25.32 22.60 -13.70
CA ASN A 246 -26.40 21.96 -12.93
C ASN A 246 -26.39 20.42 -12.95
N GLY A 247 -25.20 19.81 -12.89
CA GLY A 247 -25.06 18.36 -12.86
C GLY A 247 -25.24 17.68 -14.23
N ARG A 248 -25.25 18.45 -15.33
CA ARG A 248 -25.21 17.90 -16.69
C ARG A 248 -23.77 17.60 -17.08
N SER A 249 -23.56 16.57 -17.90
CA SER A 249 -22.25 16.34 -18.52
C SER A 249 -22.04 17.31 -19.70
N PRO A 250 -20.83 17.86 -19.88
CA PRO A 250 -20.53 18.70 -21.03
C PRO A 250 -20.63 17.90 -22.33
N LEU A 251 -21.41 18.40 -23.28
CA LEU A 251 -21.64 17.79 -24.59
C LEU A 251 -21.02 18.62 -25.72
N SER A 252 -20.62 17.93 -26.78
CA SER A 252 -20.20 18.55 -28.03
C SER A 252 -21.37 19.16 -28.79
N LEU A 253 -21.09 20.16 -29.65
CA LEU A 253 -22.12 20.79 -30.50
C LEU A 253 -22.85 19.78 -31.41
N LYS A 254 -22.18 18.67 -31.76
CA LYS A 254 -22.77 17.61 -32.58
C LYS A 254 -23.77 16.80 -31.75
N GLU A 255 -23.39 16.35 -30.56
CA GLU A 255 -24.26 15.57 -29.65
C GLU A 255 -25.49 16.39 -29.21
N ILE A 256 -25.31 17.68 -28.95
CA ILE A 256 -26.43 18.59 -28.66
C ILE A 256 -27.32 18.71 -29.91
N GLY A 257 -26.74 18.80 -31.10
CA GLY A 257 -27.48 18.84 -32.37
C GLY A 257 -28.34 17.59 -32.59
N ASP A 258 -27.76 16.41 -32.36
CA ASP A 258 -28.46 15.13 -32.47
C ASP A 258 -29.64 15.05 -31.48
N LYS A 259 -29.46 15.53 -30.25
CA LYS A 259 -30.51 15.59 -29.22
C LYS A 259 -31.68 16.50 -29.58
N TYR A 260 -31.40 17.67 -30.16
CA TYR A 260 -32.42 18.65 -30.54
C TYR A 260 -32.92 18.51 -31.99
N LYS A 261 -32.43 17.50 -32.73
CA LYS A 261 -32.68 17.32 -34.18
C LYS A 261 -32.34 18.59 -34.99
N LEU A 262 -31.22 19.22 -34.64
CA LEU A 262 -30.68 20.42 -35.29
C LEU A 262 -29.28 20.14 -35.83
N THR A 263 -28.88 20.87 -36.88
CA THR A 263 -27.51 20.77 -37.37
C THR A 263 -26.52 21.32 -36.35
N LYS A 264 -25.29 20.80 -36.35
CA LYS A 264 -24.17 21.31 -35.54
C LYS A 264 -24.02 22.84 -35.66
N GLU A 265 -24.11 23.34 -36.90
CA GLU A 265 -23.98 24.77 -37.18
C GLU A 265 -25.14 25.57 -36.58
N ARG A 266 -26.35 25.01 -36.56
CA ARG A 266 -27.49 25.65 -35.92
C ARG A 266 -27.32 25.76 -34.41
N ILE A 267 -26.81 24.72 -33.73
CA ILE A 267 -26.48 24.79 -32.30
C ILE A 267 -25.40 25.84 -32.03
N ARG A 268 -24.35 25.89 -32.85
CA ARG A 268 -23.29 26.92 -32.77
C ARG A 268 -23.83 28.35 -32.88
N GLN A 269 -24.79 28.58 -33.78
CA GLN A 269 -25.45 29.88 -33.92
C GLN A 269 -26.25 30.25 -32.67
N ILE A 270 -26.98 29.29 -32.08
CA ILE A 270 -27.76 29.50 -30.86
C ILE A 270 -26.84 29.77 -29.68
N GLU A 271 -25.76 29.00 -29.50
CA GLU A 271 -24.72 29.21 -28.49
C GLU A 271 -24.12 30.62 -28.60
N LYS A 272 -23.67 31.02 -29.80
CA LYS A 272 -23.09 32.36 -30.01
C LYS A 272 -24.09 33.48 -29.70
N LYS A 273 -25.37 33.29 -30.04
CA LYS A 273 -26.43 34.26 -29.75
C LYS A 273 -26.73 34.34 -28.25
N ALA A 274 -26.79 33.20 -27.57
CA ALA A 274 -26.98 33.12 -26.12
C ALA A 274 -25.80 33.78 -25.37
N LEU A 275 -24.55 33.45 -25.72
CA LEU A 275 -23.36 34.08 -25.14
C LEU A 275 -23.35 35.59 -25.37
N LYS A 276 -23.71 36.08 -26.57
CA LYS A 276 -23.80 37.52 -26.84
C LYS A 276 -24.88 38.21 -25.98
N ARG A 277 -25.98 37.51 -25.65
CA ARG A 277 -27.00 38.01 -24.72
C ARG A 277 -26.51 38.03 -23.28
N LEU A 278 -25.75 37.01 -22.87
CA LEU A 278 -25.12 36.94 -21.55
C LEU A 278 -24.05 38.02 -21.34
N GLN A 279 -23.33 38.40 -22.39
CA GLN A 279 -22.35 39.50 -22.39
C GLN A 279 -22.96 40.90 -22.24
N HIS A 280 -24.28 41.04 -22.23
CA HIS A 280 -24.90 42.35 -22.05
C HIS A 280 -24.58 42.89 -20.63
N PRO A 281 -24.18 44.16 -20.46
CA PRO A 281 -23.67 44.70 -19.19
C PRO A 281 -24.64 44.51 -18.01
N LYS A 282 -25.95 44.64 -18.25
CA LYS A 282 -26.98 44.35 -17.25
C LYS A 282 -26.95 42.91 -16.68
N ARG A 283 -26.35 41.95 -17.39
CA ARG A 283 -26.26 40.53 -16.98
C ARG A 283 -24.83 40.17 -16.56
N SER A 284 -23.81 40.73 -17.22
CA SER A 284 -22.41 40.49 -16.85
C SER A 284 -22.05 41.06 -15.49
N GLN A 285 -22.64 42.20 -15.11
CA GLN A 285 -22.35 42.89 -13.85
C GLN A 285 -22.65 42.04 -12.60
N PHE A 286 -23.62 41.12 -12.66
CA PHE A 286 -23.92 40.17 -11.59
C PHE A 286 -22.78 39.17 -11.38
N LEU A 287 -22.16 38.72 -12.48
CA LEU A 287 -21.11 37.69 -12.47
C LEU A 287 -19.69 38.27 -12.39
N GLU A 288 -19.50 39.55 -12.71
CA GLU A 288 -18.22 40.26 -12.61
C GLU A 288 -17.66 40.27 -11.18
N SER A 289 -18.53 40.26 -10.17
CA SER A 289 -18.15 40.24 -8.75
C SER A 289 -17.39 38.97 -8.32
N TYR A 290 -17.50 37.88 -9.07
CA TYR A 290 -16.83 36.60 -8.80
C TYR A 290 -15.48 36.44 -9.55
N VAL A 291 -15.15 37.39 -10.43
CA VAL A 291 -13.92 37.38 -11.25
C VAL A 291 -12.90 38.42 -10.75
N ALA A 292 -13.35 39.41 -9.99
CA ALA A 292 -12.53 40.44 -9.35
C ALA A 292 -11.81 39.91 -8.10
#